data_AF-A0A357LGS0-F1
#
_entry.id   AF-A0A357LGS0-F1
#
_cell.length_a   1.000
_cell.length_b   1.000
_cell.length_c   1.000
_cell.angle_alpha   90.00
_cell.angle_beta   90.00
_cell.angle_gamma   90.00
#
_symmetry.space_group_name_H-M   'P 1'
#
loop_
_entity.id
_entity.type
_entity.pdbx_description
1 polymer ?
#
loop_
_entity_poly.entity_id
_entity_poly.type
_entity_poly.pdbx_seq_one_letter_code
_entity_poly.pdbx_strand_id
1 'polypeptide(L)'
;MKTSTPITTVATTDIADLLNPSPLGRRMPMAGFDEEFVDIADYIIRITDRIWHEKKIDLCLRYYSEDSVIHTLTGDIVGAKTVEANTHATLKAFPDRTLDGDNVIWSGDDREGYYSSHLITSRMTNLGASDFGPATGKRVRIRTIADCLCLKNKIIEEWLVRDNAALVLQLGFDLTKTARSQASADRDGSRNLIAALAQWRDDCGRDAARPISGSALPSPEREPAAFAEAVFGSIWNGRRVELLPAAFDFRVGAHLTAGRDLYGTVEYREYIEQVVTAIPDLKVRVDHVADIPYLADARDIAVRWSLSGTHQGDGAFGPASGAPIYIMGVTHWRVVNGRIREEWTVFDELAVLRQIETQRLNE
;
A
#
# COMPACT_ATOMS: atom_id res chain seq x y z
N MET A 1 -24.43 1.31 -32.10
CA MET A 1 -23.10 1.04 -31.50
C MET A 1 -23.28 -0.09 -30.50
N LYS A 2 -22.55 -1.21 -30.61
CA LYS A 2 -22.49 -2.17 -29.51
C LYS A 2 -21.80 -1.45 -28.36
N THR A 3 -22.52 -1.18 -27.28
CA THR A 3 -21.94 -0.69 -26.02
C THR A 3 -20.94 -1.75 -25.57
N SER A 4 -19.65 -1.41 -25.55
CA SER A 4 -18.63 -2.29 -24.98
C SER A 4 -18.96 -2.53 -23.51
N THR A 5 -18.88 -3.79 -23.06
CA THR A 5 -19.03 -4.14 -21.66
C THR A 5 -18.04 -3.31 -20.82
N PRO A 6 -18.47 -2.67 -19.73
CA PRO A 6 -17.58 -1.87 -18.90
C PRO A 6 -16.52 -2.77 -18.23
N ILE A 7 -15.37 -2.17 -17.92
CA ILE A 7 -14.30 -2.82 -17.15
C ILE A 7 -14.81 -3.10 -15.74
N THR A 8 -14.41 -4.23 -15.17
CA THR A 8 -14.85 -4.70 -13.86
C THR A 8 -14.47 -3.72 -12.74
N THR A 9 -15.44 -3.34 -11.93
CA THR A 9 -15.23 -2.55 -10.69
C THR A 9 -15.29 -3.49 -9.50
N VAL A 10 -14.12 -3.84 -8.95
CA VAL A 10 -14.00 -4.83 -7.86
C VAL A 10 -14.83 -4.44 -6.63
N ALA A 11 -14.75 -3.18 -6.20
CA ALA A 11 -15.42 -2.69 -4.99
C ALA A 11 -16.95 -2.84 -4.97
N THR A 12 -17.60 -3.09 -6.11
CA THR A 12 -19.06 -3.21 -6.23
C THR A 12 -19.53 -4.50 -6.89
N THR A 13 -18.62 -5.42 -7.20
CA THR A 13 -18.94 -6.68 -7.88
C THR A 13 -18.80 -7.86 -6.91
N ASP A 14 -19.78 -8.76 -6.91
CA ASP A 14 -19.73 -9.96 -6.07
C ASP A 14 -18.57 -10.89 -6.50
N ILE A 15 -17.96 -11.58 -5.54
CA ILE A 15 -16.83 -12.48 -5.84
C ILE A 15 -17.20 -13.59 -6.82
N ALA A 16 -18.43 -14.09 -6.80
CA ALA A 16 -18.88 -15.10 -7.76
C ALA A 16 -18.87 -14.56 -9.20
N ASP A 17 -19.24 -13.29 -9.38
CA ASP A 17 -19.22 -12.60 -10.67
C ASP A 17 -17.80 -12.20 -11.08
N LEU A 18 -16.95 -11.82 -10.13
CA LEU A 18 -15.52 -11.56 -10.37
C LEU A 18 -14.81 -12.82 -10.90
N LEU A 19 -15.08 -13.98 -10.28
CA LEU A 19 -14.47 -15.25 -10.67
C LEU A 19 -15.15 -15.87 -11.91
N ASN A 20 -16.37 -15.44 -12.26
CA ASN A 20 -17.11 -15.94 -13.41
C ASN A 20 -17.75 -14.78 -14.22
N PRO A 21 -16.93 -13.91 -14.85
CA PRO A 21 -17.42 -12.70 -15.50
C PRO A 21 -18.34 -13.04 -16.68
N SER A 22 -19.51 -12.41 -16.70
CA SER A 22 -20.49 -12.51 -17.79
C SER A 22 -20.87 -11.13 -18.33
N PRO A 23 -21.00 -10.95 -19.66
CA PRO A 23 -20.67 -11.90 -20.70
C PRO A 23 -19.15 -12.15 -20.79
N LEU A 24 -18.77 -13.33 -21.28
CA LEU A 24 -17.38 -13.68 -21.57
C LEU A 24 -16.84 -12.84 -22.74
N GLY A 25 -15.54 -12.56 -22.71
CA GLY A 25 -14.82 -11.81 -23.73
C GLY A 25 -14.11 -10.58 -23.17
N ARG A 26 -13.11 -10.10 -23.91
CA ARG A 26 -12.27 -8.96 -23.50
C ARG A 26 -13.12 -7.68 -23.34
N ARG A 27 -13.01 -7.06 -22.17
CA ARG A 27 -13.56 -5.74 -21.82
C ARG A 27 -12.54 -4.62 -22.06
N MET A 28 -11.26 -4.98 -22.22
CA MET A 28 -10.16 -4.08 -22.56
C MET A 28 -9.09 -4.79 -23.41
N PRO A 29 -8.23 -4.05 -24.14
CA PRO A 29 -7.03 -4.62 -24.77
C PRO A 29 -6.18 -5.34 -23.72
N MET A 30 -5.69 -6.53 -24.05
CA MET A 30 -4.98 -7.41 -23.12
C MET A 30 -3.93 -8.24 -23.88
N ALA A 31 -3.25 -7.65 -24.85
CA ALA A 31 -2.25 -8.34 -25.65
C ALA A 31 -1.19 -9.02 -24.77
N GLY A 32 -0.98 -10.33 -25.00
CA GLY A 32 -0.02 -11.13 -24.25
C GLY A 32 -0.50 -11.65 -22.88
N PHE A 33 -1.72 -11.32 -22.43
CA PHE A 33 -2.36 -11.97 -21.29
C PHE A 33 -3.15 -13.20 -21.75
N ASP A 34 -3.31 -14.21 -20.88
CA ASP A 34 -4.09 -15.42 -21.22
C ASP A 34 -5.52 -15.05 -21.64
N GLU A 35 -6.09 -15.81 -22.60
CA GLU A 35 -7.40 -15.53 -23.21
C GLU A 35 -8.57 -15.55 -22.22
N GLU A 36 -8.39 -16.20 -21.07
CA GLU A 36 -9.42 -16.31 -20.03
C GLU A 36 -9.74 -14.98 -19.34
N PHE A 37 -8.77 -14.07 -19.25
CA PHE A 37 -8.94 -12.83 -18.49
C PHE A 37 -9.77 -11.82 -19.28
N VAL A 38 -10.84 -11.27 -18.71
CA VAL A 38 -11.67 -10.31 -19.42
C VAL A 38 -11.11 -8.89 -19.35
N ASP A 39 -10.45 -8.54 -18.25
CA ASP A 39 -9.78 -7.27 -18.00
C ASP A 39 -8.70 -7.43 -16.91
N ILE A 40 -7.98 -6.34 -16.61
CA ILE A 40 -6.90 -6.36 -15.61
C ILE A 40 -7.41 -6.62 -14.18
N ALA A 41 -8.63 -6.19 -13.85
CA ALA A 41 -9.22 -6.45 -12.55
C ALA A 41 -9.53 -7.95 -12.36
N ASP A 42 -10.11 -8.60 -13.37
CA ASP A 42 -10.30 -10.06 -13.40
C ASP A 42 -8.96 -10.79 -13.33
N TYR A 43 -7.94 -10.36 -14.10
CA TYR A 43 -6.59 -10.91 -14.00
C TYR A 43 -6.09 -10.94 -12.56
N ILE A 44 -6.11 -9.80 -11.87
CA ILE A 44 -5.63 -9.68 -10.49
C ILE A 44 -6.44 -10.51 -9.51
N ILE A 45 -7.76 -10.42 -9.52
CA ILE A 45 -8.60 -11.14 -8.57
C ILE A 45 -8.47 -12.65 -8.77
N ARG A 46 -8.48 -13.11 -10.02
CA ARG A 46 -8.41 -14.54 -10.34
C ARG A 46 -7.07 -15.16 -9.98
N ILE A 47 -5.94 -14.50 -10.27
CA ILE A 47 -4.63 -15.05 -9.87
C ILE A 47 -4.45 -15.02 -8.35
N THR A 48 -4.97 -13.99 -7.67
CA THR A 48 -4.93 -13.88 -6.21
C THR A 48 -5.72 -15.02 -5.56
N ASP A 49 -6.93 -15.30 -6.03
CA ASP A 49 -7.76 -16.40 -5.55
C ASP A 49 -7.09 -17.76 -5.74
N ARG A 50 -6.53 -18.02 -6.94
CA ARG A 50 -5.79 -19.26 -7.22
C ARG A 50 -4.60 -19.47 -6.29
N ILE A 51 -3.80 -18.43 -6.07
CA ILE A 51 -2.60 -18.53 -5.24
C ILE A 51 -3.00 -18.66 -3.76
N TRP A 52 -3.90 -17.80 -3.27
CA TRP A 52 -4.14 -17.65 -1.83
C TRP A 52 -5.33 -18.43 -1.29
N HIS A 53 -6.40 -18.63 -2.05
CA HIS A 53 -7.56 -19.41 -1.61
C HIS A 53 -7.45 -20.87 -2.03
N GLU A 54 -7.05 -21.13 -3.28
CA GLU A 54 -6.84 -22.51 -3.78
C GLU A 54 -5.47 -23.11 -3.42
N LYS A 55 -4.56 -22.31 -2.85
CA LYS A 55 -3.21 -22.71 -2.42
C LYS A 55 -2.31 -23.23 -3.56
N LYS A 56 -2.52 -22.78 -4.79
CA LYS A 56 -1.67 -23.11 -5.95
C LYS A 56 -0.44 -22.21 -6.00
N ILE A 57 0.46 -22.39 -5.04
CA ILE A 57 1.61 -21.48 -4.82
C ILE A 57 2.62 -21.53 -5.98
N ASP A 58 2.69 -22.65 -6.68
CA ASP A 58 3.51 -22.83 -7.89
C ASP A 58 3.12 -21.85 -9.01
N LEU A 59 1.89 -21.31 -9.00
CA LEU A 59 1.47 -20.27 -9.93
C LEU A 59 2.21 -18.94 -9.73
N CYS A 60 2.90 -18.72 -8.62
CA CYS A 60 3.85 -17.60 -8.50
C CYS A 60 4.88 -17.63 -9.64
N LEU A 61 5.40 -18.81 -10.00
CA LEU A 61 6.35 -18.95 -11.11
C LEU A 61 5.71 -18.68 -12.49
N ARG A 62 4.40 -18.86 -12.60
CA ARG A 62 3.63 -18.53 -13.81
C ARG A 62 3.36 -17.04 -13.92
N TYR A 63 2.99 -16.36 -12.84
CA TYR A 63 2.48 -14.99 -12.91
C TYR A 63 3.48 -13.92 -12.47
N TYR A 64 4.60 -14.25 -11.86
CA TYR A 64 5.71 -13.31 -11.64
C TYR A 64 6.79 -13.52 -12.72
N SER A 65 7.44 -12.44 -13.17
CA SER A 65 8.62 -12.57 -14.03
C SER A 65 9.78 -13.21 -13.27
N GLU A 66 10.70 -13.86 -13.97
CA GLU A 66 11.83 -14.56 -13.32
C GLU A 66 12.69 -13.60 -12.49
N ASP A 67 12.79 -12.36 -12.94
CA ASP A 67 13.54 -11.24 -12.38
C ASP A 67 12.67 -10.23 -11.60
N SER A 68 11.42 -10.59 -11.30
CA SER A 68 10.46 -9.66 -10.69
C SER A 68 11.01 -9.03 -9.41
N VAL A 69 10.86 -7.72 -9.25
CA VAL A 69 11.29 -7.01 -8.03
C VAL A 69 10.06 -6.63 -7.20
N ILE A 70 10.04 -7.06 -5.95
CA ILE A 70 9.04 -6.61 -4.97
C ILE A 70 9.72 -5.69 -3.97
N HIS A 71 9.38 -4.41 -4.04
CA HIS A 71 9.80 -3.39 -3.10
C HIS A 71 9.00 -3.51 -1.81
N THR A 72 9.70 -3.58 -0.68
CA THR A 72 9.11 -3.52 0.67
C THR A 72 9.89 -2.52 1.51
N LEU A 73 9.28 -2.04 2.60
CA LEU A 73 10.00 -1.15 3.52
C LEU A 73 11.11 -1.88 4.32
N THR A 74 11.21 -3.19 4.17
CA THR A 74 12.28 -4.03 4.70
C THR A 74 13.23 -4.52 3.61
N GLY A 75 13.33 -3.81 2.48
CA GLY A 75 14.20 -4.13 1.35
C GLY A 75 13.53 -4.97 0.26
N ASP A 76 14.22 -5.10 -0.87
CA ASP A 76 13.68 -5.74 -2.07
C ASP A 76 13.72 -7.26 -1.98
N ILE A 77 12.67 -7.89 -2.52
CA ILE A 77 12.60 -9.33 -2.78
C ILE A 77 12.75 -9.50 -4.29
N VAL A 78 13.74 -10.29 -4.71
CA VAL A 78 14.08 -10.45 -6.14
C VAL A 78 13.79 -11.86 -6.62
N GLY A 79 13.03 -11.94 -7.72
CA GLY A 79 12.75 -13.12 -8.52
C GLY A 79 11.60 -14.00 -8.01
N ALA A 80 10.84 -14.57 -8.95
CA ALA A 80 9.62 -15.35 -8.68
C ALA A 80 9.83 -16.54 -7.71
N LYS A 81 11.01 -17.17 -7.71
CA LYS A 81 11.33 -18.26 -6.76
C LYS A 81 11.38 -17.78 -5.32
N THR A 82 11.88 -16.57 -5.08
CA THR A 82 11.91 -15.97 -3.75
C THR A 82 10.49 -15.60 -3.31
N VAL A 83 9.65 -15.12 -4.24
CA VAL A 83 8.22 -14.86 -4.00
C VAL A 83 7.49 -16.13 -3.57
N GLU A 84 7.68 -17.23 -4.30
CA GLU A 84 7.12 -18.54 -3.98
C GLU A 84 7.57 -19.03 -2.59
N ALA A 85 8.88 -18.98 -2.31
CA ALA A 85 9.44 -19.39 -1.02
C ALA A 85 8.90 -18.57 0.16
N ASN A 86 8.80 -17.24 0.00
CA ASN A 86 8.23 -16.35 1.02
C ASN A 86 6.74 -16.60 1.24
N THR A 87 6.02 -16.97 0.17
CA THR A 87 4.60 -17.35 0.26
C THR A 87 4.44 -18.65 1.05
N HIS A 88 5.28 -19.66 0.81
CA HIS A 88 5.31 -20.88 1.62
C HIS A 88 5.66 -20.62 3.09
N ALA A 89 6.66 -19.76 3.37
CA ALA A 89 7.03 -19.39 4.73
C ALA A 89 5.87 -18.72 5.47
N THR A 90 5.17 -17.81 4.79
CA THR A 90 3.94 -17.17 5.30
C THR A 90 2.87 -18.21 5.64
N LEU A 91 2.59 -19.16 4.74
CA LEU A 91 1.57 -20.18 4.95
C LEU A 91 1.96 -21.20 6.03
N LYS A 92 3.25 -21.37 6.33
CA LYS A 92 3.68 -22.16 7.50
C LYS A 92 3.28 -21.48 8.81
N ALA A 93 3.37 -20.16 8.89
CA ALA A 93 2.95 -19.38 10.06
C ALA A 93 1.42 -19.20 10.14
N PHE A 94 0.77 -19.12 8.97
CA PHE A 94 -0.63 -18.76 8.78
C PHE A 94 -1.30 -19.67 7.72
N PRO A 95 -1.54 -20.95 8.01
CA PRO A 95 -1.94 -21.94 7.00
C PRO A 95 -3.34 -21.69 6.40
N ASP A 96 -4.21 -21.01 7.15
CA ASP A 96 -5.56 -20.62 6.72
C ASP A 96 -5.61 -19.22 6.06
N ARG A 97 -4.46 -18.57 5.82
CA ARG A 97 -4.44 -17.19 5.29
C ARG A 97 -5.13 -17.08 3.94
N THR A 98 -6.10 -16.18 3.82
CA THR A 98 -6.73 -15.80 2.53
C THR A 98 -6.60 -14.29 2.31
N LEU A 99 -6.68 -13.85 1.05
CA LEU A 99 -6.53 -12.45 0.63
C LEU A 99 -7.74 -12.01 -0.18
N ASP A 100 -8.68 -11.30 0.44
CA ASP A 100 -9.84 -10.80 -0.29
C ASP A 100 -9.49 -9.44 -0.93
N GLY A 101 -9.67 -9.32 -2.25
CA GLY A 101 -9.45 -8.07 -2.97
C GLY A 101 -10.65 -7.14 -2.80
N ASP A 102 -10.53 -6.15 -1.92
CA ASP A 102 -11.55 -5.14 -1.65
C ASP A 102 -11.68 -4.15 -2.82
N ASN A 103 -10.58 -3.85 -3.52
CA ASN A 103 -10.59 -3.01 -4.73
C ASN A 103 -9.35 -3.26 -5.61
N VAL A 104 -9.46 -2.95 -6.90
CA VAL A 104 -8.33 -2.91 -7.85
C VAL A 104 -8.44 -1.64 -8.68
N ILE A 105 -7.58 -0.66 -8.37
CA ILE A 105 -7.50 0.62 -9.10
C ILE A 105 -6.32 0.53 -10.06
N TRP A 106 -6.48 0.89 -11.33
CA TRP A 106 -5.47 0.61 -12.33
C TRP A 106 -5.29 1.77 -13.33
N SER A 107 -4.17 1.76 -14.04
CA SER A 107 -3.83 2.69 -15.13
C SER A 107 -2.93 1.98 -16.15
N GLY A 108 -2.65 2.64 -17.27
CA GLY A 108 -1.78 2.09 -18.32
C GLY A 108 -2.51 1.28 -19.38
N ASP A 109 -1.75 0.52 -20.17
CA ASP A 109 -2.24 -0.27 -21.31
C ASP A 109 -1.44 -1.57 -21.54
N ASP A 110 -1.84 -2.36 -22.53
CA ASP A 110 -1.22 -3.65 -22.84
C ASP A 110 0.10 -3.56 -23.62
N ARG A 111 0.58 -2.33 -23.87
CA ARG A 111 1.86 -2.07 -24.57
C ARG A 111 2.96 -1.71 -23.57
N GLU A 112 2.71 -0.69 -22.75
CA GLU A 112 3.66 -0.22 -21.73
C GLU A 112 3.50 -0.98 -20.41
N GLY A 113 2.34 -1.57 -20.17
CA GLY A 113 1.99 -2.32 -18.96
C GLY A 113 0.88 -1.67 -18.16
N TYR A 114 0.16 -2.50 -17.41
CA TYR A 114 -0.87 -2.08 -16.49
C TYR A 114 -0.30 -1.91 -15.10
N TYR A 115 -0.39 -0.71 -14.54
CA TYR A 115 -0.25 -0.53 -13.10
C TYR A 115 -1.58 -0.90 -12.45
N SER A 116 -1.53 -1.70 -11.40
CA SER A 116 -2.72 -2.19 -10.69
C SER A 116 -2.48 -2.16 -9.18
N SER A 117 -3.28 -1.40 -8.47
CA SER A 117 -3.20 -1.16 -7.02
C SER A 117 -4.32 -1.92 -6.33
N HIS A 118 -3.98 -2.94 -5.55
CA HIS A 118 -4.94 -3.91 -4.99
C HIS A 118 -5.13 -3.63 -3.52
N LEU A 119 -6.29 -3.12 -3.12
CA LEU A 119 -6.64 -3.04 -1.70
C LEU A 119 -7.07 -4.43 -1.24
N ILE A 120 -6.36 -4.98 -0.26
CA ILE A 120 -6.53 -6.38 0.16
C ILE A 120 -6.79 -6.44 1.66
N THR A 121 -7.83 -7.20 2.04
CA THR A 121 -8.04 -7.64 3.42
C THR A 121 -7.54 -9.07 3.57
N SER A 122 -6.46 -9.26 4.33
CA SER A 122 -5.94 -10.57 4.69
C SER A 122 -6.57 -11.08 5.98
N ARG A 123 -7.10 -12.31 5.98
CA ARG A 123 -7.65 -12.99 7.17
C ARG A 123 -6.84 -14.25 7.43
N MET A 124 -6.42 -14.48 8.68
CA MET A 124 -5.57 -15.62 9.02
C MET A 124 -5.55 -15.94 10.52
N THR A 125 -5.05 -17.13 10.87
CA THR A 125 -4.80 -17.60 12.23
C THR A 125 -3.33 -17.97 12.40
N ASN A 126 -2.68 -17.46 13.44
CA ASN A 126 -1.26 -17.74 13.67
C ASN A 126 -1.04 -19.10 14.33
N LEU A 127 -0.92 -20.15 13.50
CA LEU A 127 -0.76 -21.54 13.95
C LEU A 127 0.70 -22.02 13.90
N GLY A 128 1.60 -21.26 13.28
CA GLY A 128 3.04 -21.53 13.26
C GLY A 128 3.85 -20.34 13.79
N ALA A 129 5.14 -20.57 14.06
CA ALA A 129 6.06 -19.46 14.34
C ALA A 129 6.14 -18.52 13.13
N SER A 130 6.24 -17.22 13.40
CA SER A 130 6.34 -16.14 12.42
C SER A 130 7.58 -15.29 12.69
N ASP A 131 7.83 -14.31 11.82
CA ASP A 131 8.91 -13.33 12.00
C ASP A 131 8.75 -12.44 13.25
N PHE A 132 7.58 -12.52 13.91
CA PHE A 132 7.27 -11.76 15.12
C PHE A 132 7.40 -12.58 16.41
N GLY A 133 7.48 -13.92 16.30
CA GLY A 133 7.55 -14.80 17.46
C GLY A 133 6.86 -16.16 17.28
N PRO A 134 6.73 -16.93 18.38
CA PRO A 134 6.07 -18.24 18.37
C PRO A 134 4.58 -18.14 18.02
N ALA A 135 3.99 -19.28 17.64
CA ALA A 135 2.56 -19.36 17.34
C ALA A 135 1.71 -18.88 18.53
N THR A 136 0.75 -18.00 18.25
CA THR A 136 -0.13 -17.41 19.28
C THR A 136 -1.53 -18.02 19.28
N GLY A 137 -1.91 -18.76 18.22
CA GLY A 137 -3.26 -19.29 18.01
C GLY A 137 -4.32 -18.21 17.74
N LYS A 138 -3.94 -16.93 17.66
CA LYS A 138 -4.88 -15.84 17.46
C LYS A 138 -5.30 -15.71 16.01
N ARG A 139 -6.59 -15.43 15.81
CA ARG A 139 -7.16 -15.02 14.53
C ARG A 139 -6.98 -13.51 14.38
N VAL A 140 -6.45 -13.10 13.24
CA VAL A 140 -6.08 -11.71 12.94
C VAL A 140 -6.59 -11.30 11.57
N ARG A 141 -6.72 -9.99 11.36
CA ARG A 141 -7.08 -9.39 10.08
C ARG A 141 -6.24 -8.14 9.84
N ILE A 142 -5.58 -8.05 8.69
CA ILE A 142 -4.77 -6.89 8.32
C ILE A 142 -5.07 -6.41 6.91
N ARG A 143 -4.76 -5.15 6.66
CA ARG A 143 -4.78 -4.57 5.31
C ARG A 143 -3.42 -4.71 4.65
N THR A 144 -3.45 -4.85 3.34
CA THR A 144 -2.28 -4.90 2.45
C THR A 144 -2.66 -4.15 1.19
N ILE A 145 -1.70 -3.41 0.62
CA ILE A 145 -1.83 -2.92 -0.74
C ILE A 145 -0.65 -3.44 -1.55
N ALA A 146 -0.96 -4.10 -2.65
CA ALA A 146 0.02 -4.50 -3.67
C ALA A 146 -0.19 -3.59 -4.88
N ASP A 147 0.81 -2.75 -5.18
CA ASP A 147 0.80 -1.98 -6.42
C ASP A 147 1.73 -2.62 -7.43
N CYS A 148 1.19 -3.16 -8.51
CA CYS A 148 1.91 -4.04 -9.43
C CYS A 148 1.97 -3.46 -10.84
N LEU A 149 3.14 -3.48 -11.46
CA LEU A 149 3.29 -3.36 -12.90
C LEU A 149 3.12 -4.75 -13.55
N CYS A 150 2.06 -4.89 -14.34
CA CYS A 150 1.69 -6.12 -15.03
C CYS A 150 1.84 -5.97 -16.54
N LEU A 151 2.58 -6.87 -17.18
CA LEU A 151 2.79 -6.86 -18.63
C LEU A 151 2.90 -8.28 -19.15
N LYS A 152 2.18 -8.58 -20.25
CA LYS A 152 2.22 -9.89 -20.94
C LYS A 152 2.07 -11.08 -19.98
N ASN A 153 1.00 -11.06 -19.18
CA ASN A 153 0.66 -12.12 -18.22
C ASN A 153 1.63 -12.26 -17.03
N LYS A 154 2.49 -11.27 -16.79
CA LYS A 154 3.48 -11.27 -15.71
C LYS A 154 3.38 -10.01 -14.85
N ILE A 155 3.50 -10.17 -13.54
CA ILE A 155 3.88 -9.13 -12.58
C ILE A 155 5.40 -8.97 -12.70
N ILE A 156 5.83 -7.80 -13.15
CA ILE A 156 7.24 -7.46 -13.38
C ILE A 156 7.82 -6.74 -12.15
N GLU A 157 7.04 -5.87 -11.54
CA GLU A 157 7.46 -5.06 -10.41
C GLU A 157 6.27 -4.87 -9.47
N GLU A 158 6.52 -4.88 -8.16
CA GLU A 158 5.49 -4.74 -7.14
C GLU A 158 5.98 -3.85 -6.00
N TRP A 159 5.17 -2.88 -5.57
CA TRP A 159 5.36 -2.13 -4.33
C TRP A 159 4.37 -2.66 -3.31
N LEU A 160 4.89 -3.37 -2.31
CA LEU A 160 4.08 -4.15 -1.38
C LEU A 160 4.13 -3.55 0.02
N VAL A 161 3.00 -2.98 0.44
CA VAL A 161 2.81 -2.40 1.77
C VAL A 161 1.85 -3.24 2.59
N ARG A 162 2.25 -3.57 3.82
CA ARG A 162 1.49 -4.40 4.74
C ARG A 162 1.42 -3.74 6.10
N ASP A 163 0.24 -3.78 6.72
CA ASP A 163 0.06 -3.28 8.09
C ASP A 163 0.59 -4.30 9.11
N ASN A 164 1.92 -4.49 9.12
CA ASN A 164 2.60 -5.38 10.05
C ASN A 164 2.49 -4.89 11.49
N ALA A 165 2.33 -3.58 11.71
CA ALA A 165 2.07 -3.05 13.05
C ALA A 165 0.74 -3.57 13.61
N ALA A 166 -0.35 -3.51 12.82
CA ALA A 166 -1.63 -4.10 13.24
C ALA A 166 -1.53 -5.62 13.44
N LEU A 167 -0.73 -6.32 12.62
CA LEU A 167 -0.50 -7.75 12.80
C LEU A 167 0.14 -8.04 14.17
N VAL A 168 1.26 -7.40 14.47
CA VAL A 168 2.01 -7.56 15.73
C VAL A 168 1.11 -7.28 16.94
N LEU A 169 0.34 -6.18 16.90
CA LEU A 169 -0.57 -5.80 17.98
C LEU A 169 -1.69 -6.84 18.17
N GLN A 170 -2.32 -7.32 17.09
CA GLN A 170 -3.37 -8.34 17.19
C GLN A 170 -2.85 -9.70 17.66
N LEU A 171 -1.61 -10.06 17.31
CA LEU A 171 -0.93 -11.23 17.85
C LEU A 171 -0.63 -11.08 19.36
N GLY A 172 -0.71 -9.86 19.90
CA GLY A 172 -0.44 -9.52 21.31
C GLY A 172 1.03 -9.41 21.63
N PHE A 173 1.85 -9.17 20.62
CA PHE A 173 3.25 -8.79 20.81
C PHE A 173 3.35 -7.29 21.04
N ASP A 174 4.45 -6.90 21.68
CA ASP A 174 4.78 -5.49 21.90
C ASP A 174 5.47 -4.93 20.66
N LEU A 175 4.91 -3.85 20.10
CA LEU A 175 5.34 -3.30 18.83
C LEU A 175 6.80 -2.81 18.87
N THR A 176 7.16 -2.04 19.89
CA THR A 176 8.52 -1.48 20.04
C THR A 176 9.54 -2.58 20.33
N LYS A 177 9.22 -3.56 21.19
CA LYS A 177 10.11 -4.70 21.45
C LYS A 177 10.33 -5.54 20.19
N THR A 178 9.29 -5.73 19.40
CA THR A 178 9.38 -6.45 18.11
C THR A 178 10.31 -5.71 17.15
N ALA A 179 10.10 -4.40 16.96
CA ALA A 179 10.96 -3.56 16.13
C ALA A 179 12.44 -3.60 16.59
N ARG A 180 12.68 -3.48 17.90
CA ARG A 180 14.03 -3.53 18.49
C ARG A 180 14.69 -4.89 18.33
N SER A 181 13.92 -5.98 18.47
CA SER A 181 14.42 -7.34 18.23
C SER A 181 14.82 -7.53 16.77
N GLN A 182 14.02 -7.02 15.82
CA GLN A 182 14.35 -7.08 14.39
C GLN A 182 15.58 -6.23 14.03
N ALA A 183 15.69 -5.03 14.62
CA ALA A 183 16.87 -4.17 14.44
C ALA A 183 18.15 -4.79 15.03
N SER A 184 18.02 -5.48 16.18
CA SER A 184 19.15 -6.21 16.77
C SER A 184 19.59 -7.38 15.88
N ALA A 185 18.63 -8.14 15.34
CA ALA A 185 18.91 -9.23 14.41
C ALA A 185 19.56 -8.75 13.11
N ASP A 186 19.17 -7.57 12.61
CA ASP A 186 19.84 -6.94 11.47
C ASP A 186 21.31 -6.67 11.77
N ARG A 187 21.59 -6.01 12.90
CA ARG A 187 22.95 -5.69 13.31
C ARG A 187 23.81 -6.95 13.46
N ASP A 188 23.28 -7.97 14.12
CA ASP A 188 23.98 -9.25 14.32
C ASP A 188 24.22 -9.99 12.98
N GLY A 189 23.30 -9.82 12.02
CA GLY A 189 23.42 -10.29 10.65
C GLY A 189 24.23 -9.39 9.71
N SER A 190 24.89 -8.35 10.23
CA SER A 190 25.63 -7.33 9.43
C SER A 190 24.78 -6.60 8.39
N ARG A 191 23.47 -6.52 8.61
CA ARG A 191 22.52 -5.75 7.81
C ARG A 191 22.29 -4.39 8.46
N ASN A 192 22.16 -3.35 7.63
CA ASN A 192 21.77 -2.02 8.07
C ASN A 192 20.58 -1.52 7.23
N LEU A 193 19.39 -1.48 7.83
CA LEU A 193 18.17 -1.08 7.14
C LEU A 193 18.19 0.40 6.71
N ILE A 194 18.73 1.29 7.56
CA ILE A 194 18.87 2.73 7.24
C ILE A 194 19.73 2.94 5.99
N ALA A 195 20.83 2.19 5.88
CA ALA A 195 21.73 2.24 4.72
C ALA A 195 21.07 1.65 3.47
N ALA A 196 20.35 0.53 3.62
CA ALA A 196 19.63 -0.11 2.51
C ALA A 196 18.55 0.80 1.90
N LEU A 197 17.94 1.68 2.70
CA LEU A 197 16.91 2.63 2.26
C LEU A 197 17.46 4.01 1.89
N ALA A 198 18.78 4.22 1.90
CA ALA A 198 19.38 5.54 1.73
C ALA A 198 19.10 6.16 0.37
N GLN A 199 19.24 5.40 -0.72
CA GLN A 199 18.99 5.90 -2.07
C GLN A 199 17.53 6.34 -2.24
N TRP A 200 16.59 5.51 -1.80
CA TRP A 200 15.16 5.80 -1.84
C TRP A 200 14.79 7.06 -1.04
N ARG A 201 15.41 7.22 0.14
CA ARG A 201 15.27 8.42 0.97
C ARG A 201 15.76 9.67 0.27
N ASP A 202 16.93 9.60 -0.36
CA ASP A 202 17.54 10.74 -1.05
C ASP A 202 16.71 11.12 -2.28
N ASP A 203 16.18 10.15 -3.02
CA ASP A 203 15.32 10.36 -4.19
C ASP A 203 14.00 11.05 -3.80
N CYS A 204 13.34 10.55 -2.75
CA CYS A 204 12.15 11.20 -2.17
C CYS A 204 12.44 12.65 -1.75
N GLY A 205 13.60 12.89 -1.11
CA GLY A 205 14.00 14.22 -0.67
C GLY A 205 14.28 15.23 -1.81
N ARG A 206 14.71 14.75 -2.98
CA ARG A 206 14.98 15.57 -4.18
C ARG A 206 13.72 15.88 -4.98
N ASP A 207 12.84 14.89 -5.13
CA ASP A 207 11.68 14.96 -6.02
C ASP A 207 10.35 15.15 -5.24
N ALA A 208 10.41 15.79 -4.08
CA ALA A 208 9.25 16.03 -3.23
C ALA A 208 8.14 16.83 -3.96
N ALA A 209 6.89 16.44 -3.73
CA ALA A 209 5.71 17.06 -4.30
C ALA A 209 5.63 18.55 -3.93
N ARG A 210 5.25 19.40 -4.88
CA ARG A 210 5.28 20.86 -4.69
C ARG A 210 3.94 21.38 -4.16
N PRO A 211 3.92 22.23 -3.12
CA PRO A 211 2.71 22.91 -2.70
C PRO A 211 2.12 23.77 -3.83
N ILE A 212 0.78 23.79 -3.94
CA ILE A 212 0.11 24.72 -4.84
C ILE A 212 0.11 26.14 -4.26
N SER A 213 0.04 27.14 -5.15
CA SER A 213 -0.19 28.53 -4.77
C SER A 213 -1.70 28.78 -4.63
N GLY A 214 -2.16 29.22 -3.45
CA GLY A 214 -3.57 29.50 -3.19
C GLY A 214 -4.37 28.33 -2.62
N SER A 215 -5.71 28.46 -2.56
CA SER A 215 -6.60 27.52 -1.85
C SER A 215 -7.41 26.58 -2.76
N ALA A 216 -7.39 26.79 -4.07
CA ALA A 216 -8.16 25.99 -5.02
C ALA A 216 -7.39 24.72 -5.40
N LEU A 217 -7.94 23.56 -5.04
CA LEU A 217 -7.41 22.26 -5.46
C LEU A 217 -7.94 21.90 -6.86
N PRO A 218 -7.16 21.15 -7.68
CA PRO A 218 -7.66 20.56 -8.92
C PRO A 218 -8.91 19.69 -8.67
N SER A 219 -9.76 19.48 -9.68
CA SER A 219 -10.92 18.61 -9.50
C SER A 219 -10.47 17.15 -9.53
N PRO A 220 -10.70 16.35 -8.47
CA PRO A 220 -10.34 14.94 -8.46
C PRO A 220 -11.07 14.12 -9.52
N GLU A 221 -12.25 14.55 -9.96
CA GLU A 221 -13.02 13.86 -11.00
C GLU A 221 -12.47 14.07 -12.42
N ARG A 222 -11.77 15.18 -12.65
CA ARG A 222 -11.23 15.56 -13.97
C ARG A 222 -9.72 15.45 -14.06
N GLU A 223 -9.03 15.74 -12.96
CA GLU A 223 -7.58 15.87 -12.86
C GLU A 223 -7.06 15.12 -11.62
N PRO A 224 -7.33 13.81 -11.48
CA PRO A 224 -7.04 13.03 -10.27
C PRO A 224 -5.56 13.05 -9.88
N ALA A 225 -4.64 12.94 -10.85
CA ALA A 225 -3.21 13.02 -10.59
C ALA A 225 -2.80 14.40 -10.05
N ALA A 226 -3.28 15.49 -10.65
CA ALA A 226 -2.98 16.85 -10.19
C ALA A 226 -3.60 17.11 -8.81
N PHE A 227 -4.79 16.56 -8.52
CA PHE A 227 -5.40 16.63 -7.20
C PHE A 227 -4.54 15.92 -6.15
N ALA A 228 -4.09 14.69 -6.43
CA ALA A 228 -3.23 13.94 -5.52
C ALA A 228 -1.91 14.68 -5.21
N GLU A 229 -1.23 15.17 -6.26
CA GLU A 229 -0.04 16.01 -6.14
C GLU A 229 -0.29 17.26 -5.29
N ALA A 230 -1.42 17.94 -5.51
CA ALA A 230 -1.77 19.14 -4.75
C ALA A 230 -2.07 18.83 -3.27
N VAL A 231 -2.74 17.71 -2.98
CA VAL A 231 -3.04 17.24 -1.61
C VAL A 231 -1.74 16.92 -0.88
N PHE A 232 -0.89 16.06 -1.44
CA PHE A 232 0.39 15.70 -0.81
C PHE A 232 1.35 16.88 -0.75
N GLY A 233 1.51 17.63 -1.84
CA GLY A 233 2.38 18.80 -1.89
C GLY A 233 1.95 19.90 -0.93
N SER A 234 0.65 20.15 -0.75
CA SER A 234 0.22 21.31 0.05
C SER A 234 -0.04 20.97 1.50
N ILE A 235 -0.80 19.91 1.78
CA ILE A 235 -1.15 19.55 3.17
C ILE A 235 0.07 18.97 3.87
N TRP A 236 0.75 18.01 3.25
CA TRP A 236 1.95 17.43 3.82
C TRP A 236 3.13 18.38 3.64
N ASN A 237 3.68 18.58 2.45
CA ASN A 237 4.93 19.36 2.31
C ASN A 237 4.79 20.84 2.68
N GLY A 238 3.68 21.48 2.33
CA GLY A 238 3.39 22.86 2.69
C GLY A 238 2.93 23.06 4.14
N ARG A 239 2.64 21.98 4.88
CA ARG A 239 2.02 22.00 6.22
C ARG A 239 0.69 22.77 6.25
N ARG A 240 -0.01 22.82 5.12
CA ARG A 240 -1.22 23.63 4.93
C ARG A 240 -2.48 22.90 5.35
N VAL A 241 -2.57 22.62 6.65
CA VAL A 241 -3.72 21.92 7.26
C VAL A 241 -5.04 22.70 7.11
N GLU A 242 -5.01 24.00 6.81
CA GLU A 242 -6.19 24.79 6.46
C GLU A 242 -6.85 24.35 5.14
N LEU A 243 -6.16 23.57 4.30
CA LEU A 243 -6.72 22.99 3.08
C LEU A 243 -7.54 21.71 3.31
N LEU A 244 -7.52 21.14 4.51
CA LEU A 244 -8.25 19.90 4.79
C LEU A 244 -9.74 19.99 4.43
N PRO A 245 -10.48 21.08 4.76
CA PRO A 245 -11.88 21.20 4.36
C PRO A 245 -12.08 21.40 2.86
N ALA A 246 -11.03 21.64 2.06
CA ALA A 246 -11.07 21.67 0.60
C ALA A 246 -10.86 20.26 0.02
N ALA A 247 -9.94 19.48 0.58
CA ALA A 247 -9.58 18.14 0.10
C ALA A 247 -10.51 17.03 0.62
N PHE A 248 -11.01 17.13 1.85
CA PHE A 248 -11.72 16.06 2.55
C PHE A 248 -13.17 16.44 2.88
N ASP A 249 -14.09 15.47 2.79
CA ASP A 249 -15.45 15.59 3.33
C ASP A 249 -15.38 15.63 4.86
N PHE A 250 -16.26 16.41 5.49
CA PHE A 250 -16.28 16.54 6.94
C PHE A 250 -16.57 15.23 7.69
N ARG A 251 -17.06 14.20 6.97
CA ARG A 251 -17.34 12.84 7.47
C ARG A 251 -16.35 11.81 6.91
N VAL A 252 -15.17 12.23 6.45
CA VAL A 252 -14.15 11.29 5.97
C VAL A 252 -13.95 10.17 7.00
N GLY A 253 -13.99 8.91 6.53
CA GLY A 253 -13.49 7.78 7.30
C GLY A 253 -12.08 7.45 6.80
N ALA A 254 -11.08 7.55 7.66
CA ALA A 254 -9.70 7.26 7.29
C ALA A 254 -9.19 6.03 8.05
N HIS A 255 -8.89 4.97 7.30
CA HIS A 255 -8.41 3.69 7.78
C HIS A 255 -6.90 3.63 7.59
N LEU A 256 -6.15 3.80 8.67
CA LEU A 256 -4.69 3.94 8.67
C LEU A 256 -4.01 2.69 9.27
N THR A 257 -2.68 2.72 9.25
CA THR A 257 -1.83 1.66 9.82
C THR A 257 -2.00 1.52 11.34
N ALA A 258 -1.53 0.38 11.86
CA ALA A 258 -1.69 -0.02 13.26
C ALA A 258 -3.16 -0.12 13.71
N GLY A 259 -4.09 -0.32 12.77
CA GLY A 259 -5.52 -0.44 13.05
C GLY A 259 -6.18 0.86 13.50
N ARG A 260 -5.61 2.02 13.16
CA ARG A 260 -6.21 3.33 13.47
C ARG A 260 -7.33 3.63 12.49
N ASP A 261 -8.52 3.93 13.03
CA ASP A 261 -9.68 4.39 12.27
C ASP A 261 -10.03 5.80 12.75
N LEU A 262 -9.92 6.79 11.87
CA LEU A 262 -10.20 8.20 12.15
C LEU A 262 -11.50 8.65 11.49
N TYR A 263 -12.20 9.59 12.12
CA TYR A 263 -13.42 10.18 11.61
C TYR A 263 -13.36 11.72 11.54
N GLY A 264 -13.66 12.23 10.35
CA GLY A 264 -13.74 13.65 10.07
C GLY A 264 -12.39 14.36 10.04
N THR A 265 -12.41 15.63 9.65
CA THR A 265 -11.18 16.42 9.41
C THR A 265 -10.44 16.83 10.68
N VAL A 266 -11.05 16.67 11.87
CA VAL A 266 -10.43 17.01 13.16
C VAL A 266 -9.43 15.91 13.55
N GLU A 267 -9.89 14.67 13.67
CA GLU A 267 -9.00 13.54 14.01
C GLU A 267 -7.91 13.34 12.94
N TYR A 268 -8.26 13.55 11.66
CA TYR A 268 -7.28 13.50 10.58
C TYR A 268 -6.21 14.60 10.67
N ARG A 269 -6.59 15.82 11.08
CA ARG A 269 -5.63 16.91 11.34
C ARG A 269 -4.68 16.55 12.48
N GLU A 270 -5.23 16.05 13.60
CA GLU A 270 -4.43 15.65 14.76
C GLU A 270 -3.42 14.58 14.37
N TYR A 271 -3.81 13.61 13.53
CA TYR A 271 -2.89 12.62 12.99
C TYR A 271 -1.76 13.24 12.15
N ILE A 272 -2.07 14.16 11.23
CA ILE A 272 -1.05 14.87 10.44
C ILE A 272 -0.09 15.61 11.37
N GLU A 273 -0.62 16.32 12.38
CA GLU A 273 0.18 17.06 13.35
C GLU A 273 1.12 16.14 14.14
N GLN A 274 0.67 14.96 14.57
CA GLN A 274 1.52 13.96 15.25
C GLN A 274 2.68 13.46 14.38
N VAL A 275 2.43 13.25 13.08
CA VAL A 275 3.48 12.82 12.14
C VAL A 275 4.47 13.96 11.88
N VAL A 276 3.97 15.19 11.68
CA VAL A 276 4.80 16.39 11.49
C VAL A 276 5.63 16.69 12.73
N THR A 277 5.09 16.51 13.93
CA THR A 277 5.86 16.66 15.18
C THR A 277 6.99 15.65 15.26
N ALA A 278 6.75 14.39 14.87
CA ALA A 278 7.78 13.36 14.89
C ALA A 278 8.89 13.61 13.85
N ILE A 279 8.50 14.07 12.65
CA ILE A 279 9.39 14.25 11.50
C ILE A 279 9.18 15.66 10.91
N PRO A 280 9.67 16.72 11.58
CA PRO A 280 9.37 18.10 11.22
C PRO A 280 9.91 18.51 9.84
N ASP A 281 11.00 17.89 9.40
CA ASP A 281 11.62 18.07 8.09
C ASP A 281 11.06 17.12 7.01
N LEU A 282 9.93 16.44 7.27
CA LEU A 282 9.37 15.49 6.33
C LEU A 282 9.13 16.11 4.95
N LYS A 283 9.45 15.31 3.94
CA LYS A 283 9.17 15.54 2.53
C LYS A 283 8.45 14.33 1.98
N VAL A 284 7.37 14.56 1.26
CA VAL A 284 6.56 13.53 0.61
C VAL A 284 6.71 13.68 -0.90
N ARG A 285 6.93 12.56 -1.60
CA ARG A 285 6.90 12.45 -3.05
C ARG A 285 5.71 11.59 -3.46
N VAL A 286 4.99 12.01 -4.50
CA VAL A 286 4.00 11.16 -5.18
C VAL A 286 4.75 10.38 -6.25
N ASP A 287 4.68 9.05 -6.17
CA ASP A 287 5.44 8.15 -7.03
C ASP A 287 4.61 7.68 -8.22
N HIS A 288 3.31 7.42 -8.01
CA HIS A 288 2.38 6.98 -9.04
C HIS A 288 0.93 7.28 -8.62
N VAL A 289 0.08 7.58 -9.60
CA VAL A 289 -1.36 7.77 -9.41
C VAL A 289 -2.11 6.96 -10.45
N ALA A 290 -3.12 6.22 -10.00
CA ALA A 290 -4.11 5.57 -10.85
C ALA A 290 -5.51 5.90 -10.35
N ASP A 291 -6.50 5.84 -11.23
CA ASP A 291 -7.88 6.12 -10.85
C ASP A 291 -8.88 5.40 -11.76
N ILE A 292 -10.03 5.06 -11.18
CA ILE A 292 -11.13 4.41 -11.88
C ILE A 292 -12.46 5.07 -11.50
N PRO A 293 -13.47 5.04 -12.39
CA PRO A 293 -14.82 5.44 -12.01
C PRO A 293 -15.36 4.52 -10.89
N TYR A 294 -16.09 5.12 -9.96
CA TYR A 294 -16.91 4.42 -8.98
C TYR A 294 -18.41 4.64 -9.31
N LEU A 295 -19.30 4.51 -8.34
CA LEU A 295 -20.73 4.74 -8.50
C LEU A 295 -21.04 6.22 -8.83
N ALA A 296 -21.87 6.43 -9.85
CA ALA A 296 -22.21 7.77 -10.37
C ALA A 296 -20.95 8.57 -10.75
N ASP A 297 -20.82 9.82 -10.29
CA ASP A 297 -19.67 10.69 -10.60
C ASP A 297 -18.49 10.50 -9.63
N ALA A 298 -18.60 9.56 -8.67
CA ALA A 298 -17.53 9.27 -7.73
C ALA A 298 -16.35 8.57 -8.43
N ARG A 299 -15.16 8.69 -7.81
CA ARG A 299 -13.94 8.02 -8.29
C ARG A 299 -13.19 7.38 -7.13
N ASP A 300 -12.56 6.26 -7.42
CA ASP A 300 -11.55 5.68 -6.53
C ASP A 300 -10.16 6.01 -7.12
N ILE A 301 -9.27 6.58 -6.31
CA ILE A 301 -7.91 7.02 -6.69
C ILE A 301 -6.90 6.28 -5.83
N ALA A 302 -5.94 5.60 -6.45
CA ALA A 302 -4.77 5.03 -5.79
C ALA A 302 -3.57 5.97 -5.96
N VAL A 303 -2.85 6.21 -4.86
CA VAL A 303 -1.64 7.02 -4.84
C VAL A 303 -0.54 6.24 -4.13
N ARG A 304 0.50 5.84 -4.87
CA ARG A 304 1.76 5.39 -4.26
C ARG A 304 2.60 6.62 -3.96
N TRP A 305 3.11 6.69 -2.74
CA TRP A 305 3.91 7.81 -2.26
C TRP A 305 5.05 7.35 -1.38
N SER A 306 6.02 8.24 -1.21
CA SER A 306 7.14 8.04 -0.32
C SER A 306 7.35 9.26 0.57
N LEU A 307 7.82 9.03 1.81
CA LEU A 307 8.13 10.07 2.78
C LEU A 307 9.57 9.89 3.27
N SER A 308 10.32 10.98 3.27
CA SER A 308 11.68 11.04 3.81
C SER A 308 11.78 12.15 4.86
N GLY A 309 12.57 11.95 5.91
CA GLY A 309 12.89 12.99 6.89
C GLY A 309 13.74 12.44 8.03
N THR A 310 13.77 13.15 9.15
CA THR A 310 14.53 12.79 10.35
C THR A 310 13.61 12.71 11.56
N HIS A 311 13.70 11.62 12.34
CA HIS A 311 12.90 11.46 13.57
C HIS A 311 13.45 12.34 14.71
N GLN A 312 12.99 13.60 14.76
CA GLN A 312 13.52 14.67 15.62
C GLN A 312 12.60 15.07 16.78
N GLY A 313 11.34 14.66 16.77
CA GLY A 313 10.38 15.05 17.81
C GLY A 313 9.64 13.90 18.44
N ASP A 314 9.10 14.17 19.62
CA ASP A 314 8.35 13.22 20.45
C ASP A 314 6.89 13.17 19.96
N GLY A 315 6.66 12.50 18.83
CA GLY A 315 5.35 12.40 18.17
C GLY A 315 4.88 10.96 17.98
N ALA A 316 4.35 10.66 16.79
CA ALA A 316 3.76 9.37 16.44
C ALA A 316 4.64 8.13 16.69
N PHE A 317 5.96 8.28 16.78
CA PHE A 317 6.93 7.17 16.92
C PHE A 317 7.72 7.19 18.25
N GLY A 318 7.22 7.92 19.24
CA GLY A 318 7.86 8.04 20.56
C GLY A 318 9.02 9.04 20.56
N PRO A 319 9.94 8.96 21.54
CA PRO A 319 10.98 9.97 21.71
C PRO A 319 11.91 10.11 20.52
N ALA A 320 12.35 11.34 20.25
CA ALA A 320 13.30 11.66 19.19
C ALA A 320 14.52 10.71 19.20
N SER A 321 14.98 10.33 18.01
CA SER A 321 16.10 9.38 17.86
C SER A 321 17.17 9.86 16.89
N GLY A 322 16.92 10.93 16.14
CA GLY A 322 17.80 11.37 15.05
C GLY A 322 17.82 10.41 13.85
N ALA A 323 17.03 9.34 13.87
CA ALA A 323 17.01 8.35 12.79
C ALA A 323 16.59 8.99 11.46
N PRO A 324 17.35 8.80 10.37
CA PRO A 324 16.88 9.15 9.04
C PRO A 324 15.81 8.13 8.62
N ILE A 325 14.62 8.64 8.29
CA ILE A 325 13.43 7.83 7.99
C ILE A 325 13.17 7.86 6.49
N TYR A 326 12.84 6.68 5.96
CA TYR A 326 12.13 6.51 4.71
C TYR A 326 10.85 5.71 4.96
N ILE A 327 9.76 6.10 4.30
CA ILE A 327 8.48 5.40 4.28
C ILE A 327 8.06 5.25 2.82
N MET A 328 7.60 4.06 2.46
CA MET A 328 6.87 3.81 1.23
C MET A 328 5.44 3.42 1.62
N GLY A 329 4.47 4.15 1.08
CA GLY A 329 3.05 3.98 1.39
C GLY A 329 2.21 3.96 0.13
N VAL A 330 1.01 3.38 0.27
CA VAL A 330 -0.04 3.50 -0.74
C VAL A 330 -1.32 3.94 -0.07
N THR A 331 -2.00 4.89 -0.69
CA THR A 331 -3.27 5.44 -0.24
C THR A 331 -4.32 5.24 -1.31
N HIS A 332 -5.44 4.63 -0.95
CA HIS A 332 -6.64 4.58 -1.79
C HIS A 332 -7.66 5.58 -1.24
N TRP A 333 -8.12 6.50 -2.08
CA TRP A 333 -9.17 7.45 -1.76
C TRP A 333 -10.44 7.10 -2.52
N ARG A 334 -11.57 7.16 -1.83
CA ARG A 334 -12.87 7.32 -2.46
C ARG A 334 -13.25 8.78 -2.47
N VAL A 335 -13.44 9.35 -3.65
CA VAL A 335 -13.82 10.74 -3.84
C VAL A 335 -15.29 10.84 -4.21
N VAL A 336 -16.03 11.71 -3.50
CA VAL A 336 -17.43 12.01 -3.76
C VAL A 336 -17.61 13.53 -3.67
N ASN A 337 -18.23 14.13 -4.70
CA ASN A 337 -18.51 15.58 -4.76
C ASN A 337 -17.26 16.46 -4.58
N GLY A 338 -16.17 16.12 -5.25
CA GLY A 338 -14.91 16.88 -5.26
C GLY A 338 -14.05 16.70 -4.00
N ARG A 339 -14.40 15.77 -3.11
CA ARG A 339 -13.72 15.59 -1.81
C ARG A 339 -13.50 14.13 -1.47
N ILE A 340 -12.41 13.85 -0.75
CA ILE A 340 -12.10 12.54 -0.20
C ILE A 340 -13.11 12.21 0.91
N ARG A 341 -13.88 11.15 0.69
CA ARG A 341 -14.94 10.66 1.60
C ARG A 341 -14.51 9.42 2.38
N GLU A 342 -13.57 8.65 1.85
CA GLU A 342 -13.02 7.46 2.48
C GLU A 342 -11.54 7.33 2.09
N GLU A 343 -10.70 6.91 3.03
CA GLU A 343 -9.27 6.70 2.82
C GLU A 343 -8.85 5.36 3.41
N TRP A 344 -8.02 4.63 2.66
CA TRP A 344 -7.23 3.52 3.18
C TRP A 344 -5.76 3.79 2.90
N THR A 345 -4.97 4.02 3.95
CA THR A 345 -3.53 4.27 3.84
C THR A 345 -2.77 3.15 4.52
N VAL A 346 -1.88 2.50 3.77
CA VAL A 346 -1.05 1.39 4.25
C VAL A 346 0.42 1.69 3.99
N PHE A 347 1.23 1.55 5.03
CA PHE A 347 2.69 1.46 5.01
C PHE A 347 3.12 0.53 6.15
N ASP A 348 4.38 0.11 6.17
CA ASP A 348 4.88 -0.77 7.23
C ASP A 348 5.42 0.07 8.42
N GLU A 349 4.54 0.43 9.34
CA GLU A 349 4.91 1.19 10.54
C GLU A 349 5.85 0.43 11.48
N LEU A 350 5.81 -0.91 11.49
CA LEU A 350 6.79 -1.72 12.21
C LEU A 350 8.20 -1.51 11.62
N ALA A 351 8.31 -1.46 10.29
CA ALA A 351 9.58 -1.17 9.62
C ALA A 351 10.06 0.27 9.85
N VAL A 352 9.16 1.25 10.04
CA VAL A 352 9.54 2.61 10.48
C VAL A 352 10.16 2.56 11.88
N LEU A 353 9.53 1.89 12.83
CA LEU A 353 10.08 1.71 14.18
C LEU A 353 11.40 0.93 14.17
N ARG A 354 11.55 -0.05 13.27
CA ARG A 354 12.81 -0.79 13.08
C ARG A 354 13.95 0.11 12.60
N GLN A 355 13.69 1.10 11.73
CA GLN A 355 14.69 2.12 11.38
C GLN A 355 15.10 2.94 12.60
N ILE A 356 14.13 3.38 13.41
CA ILE A 356 14.39 4.13 14.66
C ILE A 356 15.24 3.32 15.64
N GLU A 357 14.89 2.05 15.87
CA GLU A 357 15.65 1.17 16.75
C GLU A 357 17.04 0.83 16.18
N THR A 358 17.19 0.77 14.85
CA THR A 358 18.50 0.63 14.20
C THR A 358 19.41 1.79 14.56
N GLN A 359 18.91 3.04 14.52
CA GLN A 359 19.67 4.22 14.94
C GLN A 359 20.05 4.14 16.43
N ARG A 360 19.08 3.84 17.30
CA ARG A 360 19.30 3.76 18.76
C ARG A 360 20.29 2.67 19.18
N LEU A 361 20.47 1.63 18.37
CA LEU A 361 21.41 0.53 18.63
C LEU A 361 22.82 0.80 18.11
N ASN A 362 23.01 1.84 17.29
CA ASN A 362 24.30 2.27 16.73
C ASN A 362 24.93 3.42 17.54
N GLU A 363 24.15 4.10 18.37
CA GLU A 363 24.59 5.03 19.43
C GLU A 363 25.02 4.27 20.69
#